data_AF-A0A085EXN7-F1
#
_entry.id   AF-A0A085EXN7-F1
#
_cell.length_a   1.000
_cell.length_b   1.000
_cell.length_c   1.000
_cell.angle_alpha   90.00
_cell.angle_beta   90.00
_cell.angle_gamma   90.00
#
_symmetry.space_group_name_H-M   'P 1'
#
loop_
_entity.id
_entity.type
_entity.pdbx_description
1 polymer ?
#
loop_
_entity_poly.entity_id
_entity_poly.type
_entity_poly.pdbx_seq_one_letter_code
_entity_poly.pdbx_strand_id
1 'polypeptide(L)'
;MSQFAALDAMMLDAAQAAFGDRSTLYPMKPGAAGLNGGSVADPDRVILIGVPVIRSEWNERAQLGGRGMPMPPGNFGQGVSGTRHVATVKPAALGWVPGKGDELEYEDRPGIRYRVAEPMPDGLSGLHLSLTRI
;
A
#
# COMPACT_ATOMS: atom_id res chain seq x y z
N MET A 1 -23.16 4.98 -10.22
CA MET A 1 -21.92 5.62 -9.74
C MET A 1 -22.09 7.13 -9.80
N SER A 2 -21.63 7.88 -8.78
CA SER A 2 -21.71 9.35 -8.80
C SER A 2 -20.65 9.93 -9.74
N GLN A 3 -20.91 11.10 -10.31
CA GLN A 3 -19.95 11.81 -11.17
C GLN A 3 -18.66 12.16 -10.40
N PHE A 4 -18.76 12.39 -9.09
CA PHE A 4 -17.61 12.62 -8.21
C PHE A 4 -16.71 11.40 -8.08
N ALA A 5 -17.26 10.20 -7.95
CA ALA A 5 -16.46 8.97 -7.89
C ALA A 5 -15.74 8.70 -9.21
N ALA A 6 -16.37 9.01 -10.35
CA ALA A 6 -15.73 8.87 -11.65
C ALA A 6 -14.57 9.87 -11.84
N LEU A 7 -14.76 11.12 -11.44
CA LEU A 7 -13.71 12.14 -11.49
C LEU A 7 -12.53 11.78 -10.58
N ASP A 8 -12.80 11.34 -9.36
CA ASP A 8 -11.76 10.90 -8.42
C ASP A 8 -10.95 9.72 -8.98
N ALA A 9 -11.63 8.71 -9.53
CA ALA A 9 -10.97 7.57 -10.14
C ALA A 9 -10.04 7.96 -11.29
N MET A 10 -10.39 8.99 -12.08
CA MET A 10 -9.54 9.54 -13.14
C MET A 10 -8.35 10.33 -12.56
N MET A 11 -8.54 11.07 -11.48
CA MET A 11 -7.44 11.79 -10.80
C MET A 11 -6.43 10.80 -10.22
N LEU A 12 -6.90 9.70 -9.62
CA LEU A 12 -6.02 8.65 -9.12
C LEU A 12 -5.25 7.96 -10.26
N ASP A 13 -5.90 7.68 -11.40
CA ASP A 13 -5.23 7.13 -12.58
C ASP A 13 -4.13 8.08 -13.09
N ALA A 14 -4.42 9.38 -13.17
CA ALA A 14 -3.46 10.39 -13.58
C ALA A 14 -2.29 10.49 -12.59
N ALA A 15 -2.56 10.47 -11.29
CA ALA A 15 -1.53 10.49 -10.25
C ALA A 15 -0.66 9.24 -10.28
N GLN A 16 -1.23 8.06 -10.51
CA GLN A 16 -0.50 6.82 -10.71
C GLN A 16 0.34 6.83 -11.99
N ALA A 17 -0.17 7.40 -13.09
CA ALA A 17 0.61 7.53 -14.31
C ALA A 17 1.81 8.49 -14.17
N ALA A 18 1.63 9.59 -13.40
CA ALA A 18 2.66 10.61 -13.22
C ALA A 18 3.69 10.27 -12.13
N PHE A 19 3.24 9.64 -11.04
CA PHE A 19 4.03 9.45 -9.82
C PHE A 19 4.05 8.02 -9.30
N GLY A 20 3.32 7.10 -9.95
CA GLY A 20 3.19 5.73 -9.50
C GLY A 20 4.47 4.95 -9.74
N ASP A 21 4.89 4.23 -8.70
CA ASP A 21 5.88 3.17 -8.81
C ASP A 21 5.15 1.87 -9.21
N ARG A 22 5.90 0.91 -9.78
CA ARG A 22 5.39 -0.43 -10.06
C ARG A 22 5.70 -1.37 -8.91
N SER A 23 4.75 -2.23 -8.58
CA SER A 23 4.92 -3.24 -7.54
C SER A 23 4.33 -4.58 -7.92
N THR A 24 4.79 -5.61 -7.22
CA THR A 24 4.20 -6.95 -7.23
C THR A 24 3.48 -7.19 -5.91
N LEU A 25 2.21 -7.61 -5.98
CA LEU A 25 1.40 -8.02 -4.85
C LEU A 25 1.36 -9.55 -4.76
N TYR A 26 1.79 -10.07 -3.62
CA TYR A 26 1.73 -11.49 -3.31
C TYR A 26 0.55 -11.76 -2.39
N PRO A 27 -0.39 -12.63 -2.80
CA PRO A 27 -1.50 -12.99 -1.96
C PRO A 27 -1.04 -13.97 -0.88
N MET A 28 -1.41 -13.68 0.35
CA MET A 28 -1.03 -14.43 1.53
C MET A 28 -2.27 -14.80 2.35
N LYS A 29 -2.21 -15.91 3.06
CA LYS A 29 -3.26 -16.32 4.01
C LYS A 29 -2.65 -16.70 5.36
N PRO A 30 -3.43 -16.67 6.45
CA PRO A 30 -2.98 -17.20 7.72
C PRO A 30 -2.50 -18.65 7.58
N GLY A 31 -1.35 -18.98 8.17
CA GLY A 31 -0.84 -20.34 8.20
C GLY A 31 -1.70 -21.29 9.05
N ALA A 32 -1.34 -22.57 9.08
CA ALA A 32 -2.10 -23.61 9.79
C ALA A 32 -2.25 -23.36 11.30
N ALA A 33 -1.36 -22.56 11.92
CA ALA A 33 -1.44 -22.14 13.32
C ALA A 33 -2.40 -20.95 13.56
N GLY A 34 -3.21 -20.58 12.57
CA GLY A 34 -4.22 -19.52 12.68
C GLY A 34 -3.59 -18.12 12.79
N LEU A 35 -4.24 -17.23 13.56
CA LEU A 35 -3.82 -15.83 13.72
C LEU A 35 -2.41 -15.65 14.30
N ASN A 36 -1.89 -16.66 15.01
CA ASN A 36 -0.56 -16.64 15.62
C ASN A 36 0.51 -17.30 14.74
N GLY A 37 0.11 -17.90 13.61
CA GLY A 37 1.03 -18.48 12.64
C GLY A 37 1.56 -17.43 11.67
N GLY A 38 2.75 -17.68 11.11
CA GLY A 38 3.23 -16.89 9.97
C GLY A 38 2.28 -17.01 8.77
N SER A 39 2.16 -15.94 7.99
CA SER A 39 1.42 -15.98 6.73
C SER A 39 2.09 -16.92 5.74
N VAL A 40 1.29 -17.62 4.95
CA VAL A 40 1.75 -18.50 3.86
C VAL A 40 1.15 -18.02 2.53
N ALA A 41 1.78 -18.37 1.41
CA ALA A 41 1.24 -18.03 0.10
C ALA A 41 -0.18 -18.59 -0.07
N ASP A 42 -1.07 -17.78 -0.62
CA ASP A 42 -2.43 -18.16 -0.91
C ASP A 42 -2.55 -18.64 -2.37
N PRO A 43 -2.69 -19.96 -2.62
CA PRO A 43 -2.74 -20.51 -3.97
C PRO A 43 -4.04 -20.18 -4.72
N ASP A 44 -5.08 -19.71 -4.01
CA ASP A 44 -6.39 -19.44 -4.59
C ASP A 44 -6.45 -18.04 -5.24
N ARG A 45 -5.45 -17.19 -4.98
CA ARG A 45 -5.30 -15.86 -5.57
C ARG A 45 -4.03 -15.79 -6.39
N VAL A 46 -4.09 -15.12 -7.54
CA VAL A 46 -2.94 -14.95 -8.44
C VAL A 46 -2.03 -13.82 -7.96
N ILE A 47 -0.72 -13.95 -8.16
CA ILE A 47 0.22 -12.84 -7.95
C ILE A 47 -0.09 -11.74 -8.96
N LEU A 48 -0.23 -10.50 -8.51
CA LEU A 48 -0.44 -9.34 -9.38
C LEU A 48 0.90 -8.65 -9.60
N ILE A 49 1.32 -8.51 -10.85
CA ILE A 49 2.61 -7.94 -11.26
C ILE A 49 2.38 -6.59 -11.93
N GLY A 50 3.30 -5.64 -11.78
CA GLY A 50 3.23 -4.35 -12.44
C GLY A 50 2.10 -3.46 -11.92
N VAL A 51 1.67 -3.66 -10.68
CA VAL A 51 0.59 -2.91 -10.06
C VAL A 51 1.06 -1.46 -9.84
N PRO A 52 0.35 -0.46 -10.39
CA PRO A 52 0.70 0.94 -10.17
C PRO A 52 0.33 1.34 -8.73
N VAL A 53 1.29 1.89 -7.99
CA VAL A 53 1.12 2.29 -6.61
C VAL A 53 1.70 3.67 -6.35
N ILE A 54 1.00 4.50 -5.59
CA ILE A 54 1.60 5.75 -5.09
C ILE A 54 2.26 5.42 -3.76
N ARG A 55 3.60 5.47 -3.75
CA ARG A 55 4.41 5.21 -2.55
C ARG A 55 4.56 6.48 -1.72
N SER A 56 4.31 6.38 -0.43
CA SER A 56 4.55 7.43 0.56
C SER A 56 5.38 6.87 1.71
N GLU A 57 6.62 7.34 1.83
CA GLU A 57 7.56 6.94 2.88
C GLU A 57 7.86 8.15 3.79
N TRP A 58 7.75 7.95 5.09
CA TRP A 58 8.15 8.94 6.09
C TRP A 58 9.64 8.76 6.40
N ASN A 59 10.49 9.59 5.80
CA ASN A 59 11.93 9.59 6.08
C ASN A 59 12.25 10.46 7.31
N GLU A 60 13.17 10.00 8.16
CA GLU A 60 13.59 10.70 9.40
C GLU A 60 14.42 11.98 9.16
N ARG A 61 14.67 12.38 7.90
CA ARG A 61 15.51 13.55 7.56
C ARG A 61 14.75 14.59 6.74
N ALA A 62 14.86 15.83 7.22
CA ALA A 62 13.94 16.96 7.08
C ALA A 62 13.94 17.73 5.75
N GLN A 63 12.85 18.50 5.59
CA GLN A 63 12.76 19.85 5.01
C GLN A 63 13.12 20.10 3.53
N LEU A 64 12.18 20.78 2.86
CA LEU A 64 12.30 21.59 1.65
C LEU A 64 12.72 20.85 0.37
N GLY A 65 11.72 20.55 -0.47
CA GLY A 65 11.91 20.30 -1.90
C GLY A 65 11.58 18.90 -2.40
N GLY A 66 10.31 18.50 -2.32
CA GLY A 66 9.80 17.33 -3.05
C GLY A 66 10.00 15.96 -2.36
N ARG A 67 8.94 15.14 -2.41
CA ARG A 67 8.82 13.76 -1.88
C ARG A 67 9.07 13.61 -0.37
N GLY A 68 8.05 13.95 0.43
CA GLY A 68 7.90 13.52 1.82
C GLY A 68 6.81 14.31 2.53
N MET A 69 5.81 13.63 3.10
CA MET A 69 4.86 14.31 4.01
C MET A 69 5.54 14.61 5.36
N PRO A 70 5.32 15.79 5.96
CA PRO A 70 5.95 16.18 7.22
C PRO A 70 5.36 15.45 8.43
N MET A 71 6.18 14.70 9.18
CA MET A 71 5.73 13.88 10.32
C MET A 71 4.92 14.71 11.32
N PRO A 72 3.68 14.30 11.69
CA PRO A 72 2.88 15.08 12.62
C PRO A 72 3.54 15.10 14.01
N PRO A 73 3.65 16.26 14.67
CA PRO A 73 4.24 16.35 16.01
C PRO A 73 3.33 15.75 17.10
N GLY A 74 3.91 15.43 18.26
CA GLY A 74 3.18 15.04 19.48
C GLY A 74 2.79 13.56 19.54
N ASN A 75 1.73 13.22 20.28
CA ASN A 75 1.24 11.85 20.49
C ASN A 75 0.86 11.12 19.17
N PHE A 76 0.62 11.86 18.08
CA PHE A 76 0.46 11.31 16.73
C PHE A 76 1.77 10.67 16.21
N GLY A 77 2.94 11.20 16.57
CA GLY A 77 4.24 10.61 16.24
C GLY A 77 4.45 9.22 16.84
N GLN A 78 3.79 8.89 17.96
CA GLN A 78 3.85 7.56 18.56
C GLN A 78 2.96 6.54 17.84
N GLY A 79 1.77 6.94 17.35
CA GLY A 79 0.90 6.09 16.53
C GLY A 79 1.47 5.81 15.13
N VAL A 80 2.24 6.75 14.57
CA VAL A 80 2.87 6.65 13.23
C VAL A 80 4.26 5.98 13.31
N SER A 81 4.83 5.80 14.51
CA SER A 81 6.15 5.16 14.70
C SER A 81 6.22 3.72 14.18
N GLY A 82 5.08 3.02 14.16
CA GLY A 82 4.97 1.63 13.70
C GLY A 82 4.73 1.45 12.20
N THR A 83 4.27 2.49 11.48
CA THR A 83 4.00 2.40 10.04
C THR A 83 4.50 3.64 9.29
N ARG A 84 5.76 3.57 8.86
CA ARG A 84 6.44 4.65 8.13
C ARG A 84 6.28 4.56 6.61
N HIS A 85 5.42 3.66 6.14
CA HIS A 85 5.31 3.35 4.74
C HIS A 85 3.85 3.07 4.37
N VAL A 86 3.32 3.84 3.44
CA VAL A 86 1.98 3.65 2.87
C VAL A 86 2.09 3.52 1.35
N ALA A 87 1.38 2.54 0.78
CA ALA A 87 1.18 2.44 -0.66
C ALA A 87 -0.30 2.64 -1.00
N THR A 88 -0.61 3.50 -1.96
CA THR A 88 -1.99 3.68 -2.43
C THR A 88 -2.19 2.95 -3.75
N VAL A 89 -3.17 2.05 -3.78
CA VAL A 89 -3.59 1.31 -4.98
C VAL A 89 -5.01 1.72 -5.39
N LYS A 90 -5.43 1.37 -6.61
CA LYS A 90 -6.81 1.52 -7.07
C LYS A 90 -7.48 0.13 -7.10
N PRO A 91 -8.29 -0.25 -6.11
CA PRO A 91 -8.82 -1.62 -5.98
C PRO A 91 -9.61 -2.09 -7.20
N ALA A 92 -10.39 -1.18 -7.81
CA ALA A 92 -11.22 -1.49 -8.96
C ALA A 92 -10.41 -1.89 -10.22
N ALA A 93 -9.11 -1.60 -10.25
CA ALA A 93 -8.21 -1.98 -11.33
C ALA A 93 -7.49 -3.32 -11.09
N LEU A 94 -7.74 -3.99 -9.95
CA LEU A 94 -7.05 -5.21 -9.55
C LEU A 94 -7.96 -6.44 -9.69
N GLY A 95 -7.35 -7.61 -9.95
CA GLY A 95 -8.05 -8.89 -9.98
C GLY A 95 -8.57 -9.35 -8.60
N TRP A 96 -8.02 -8.80 -7.51
CA TRP A 96 -8.48 -8.96 -6.14
C TRP A 96 -8.03 -7.77 -5.30
N VAL A 97 -8.74 -7.53 -4.20
CA VAL A 97 -8.46 -6.40 -3.29
C VAL A 97 -7.45 -6.83 -2.22
N PRO A 98 -6.33 -6.10 -2.05
CA PRO A 98 -5.35 -6.43 -1.02
C PRO A 98 -5.90 -6.35 0.40
N GLY A 99 -5.62 -7.40 1.16
CA GLY A 99 -6.03 -7.57 2.54
C GLY A 99 -4.85 -7.52 3.51
N LYS A 100 -5.19 -7.55 4.79
CA LYS A 100 -4.21 -7.67 5.87
C LYS A 100 -3.42 -8.97 5.73
N GLY A 101 -2.09 -8.87 5.82
CA GLY A 101 -1.18 -10.01 5.72
C GLY A 101 -0.65 -10.29 4.32
N ASP A 102 -1.29 -9.76 3.27
CA ASP A 102 -0.74 -9.79 1.90
C ASP A 102 0.59 -9.03 1.84
N GLU A 103 1.41 -9.34 0.84
CA GLU A 103 2.74 -8.75 0.71
C GLU A 103 2.87 -7.92 -0.56
N LEU A 104 3.73 -6.91 -0.50
CA LEU A 104 4.04 -5.99 -1.59
C LEU A 104 5.56 -5.89 -1.75
N GLU A 105 6.02 -5.91 -2.98
CA GLU A 105 7.42 -5.67 -3.36
C GLU A 105 7.46 -4.61 -4.45
N TYR A 106 8.29 -3.58 -4.28
CA TYR A 106 8.46 -2.57 -5.31
C TYR A 106 9.47 -3.05 -6.36
N GLU A 107 9.17 -2.82 -7.64
CA GLU A 107 10.07 -3.22 -8.73
C GLU A 107 11.42 -2.48 -8.68
N ASP A 108 11.46 -1.27 -8.10
CA ASP A 108 12.69 -0.50 -7.90
C ASP A 108 13.51 -0.93 -6.67
N ARG A 109 12.98 -1.84 -5.84
CA ARG A 109 13.64 -2.39 -4.64
C ARG A 109 13.47 -3.91 -4.57
N PRO A 110 13.99 -4.65 -5.56
CA PRO A 110 13.85 -6.11 -5.59
C PRO A 110 14.48 -6.75 -4.34
N GLY A 111 13.81 -7.76 -3.81
CA GLY A 111 14.20 -8.47 -2.59
C GLY A 111 13.74 -7.82 -1.28
N ILE A 112 13.13 -6.62 -1.32
CA ILE A 112 12.54 -6.01 -0.13
C ILE A 112 11.02 -6.20 -0.17
N ARG A 113 10.51 -7.01 0.76
CA ARG A 113 9.08 -7.24 0.92
C ARG A 113 8.50 -6.44 2.08
N TYR A 114 7.26 -6.03 1.89
CA TYR A 114 6.47 -5.33 2.87
C TYR A 114 5.16 -6.08 3.08
N ARG A 115 4.80 -6.35 4.32
CA ARG A 115 3.51 -6.90 4.69
C ARG A 115 2.48 -5.78 4.85
N VAL A 116 1.28 -5.99 4.33
CA VAL A 116 0.12 -5.14 4.57
C VAL A 116 -0.33 -5.33 6.01
N ALA A 117 -0.10 -4.35 6.85
CA ALA A 117 -0.54 -4.33 8.23
C ALA A 117 -2.03 -4.01 8.35
N GLU A 118 -2.51 -3.05 7.55
CA GLU A 118 -3.91 -2.63 7.53
C GLU A 118 -4.28 -2.00 6.17
N PRO A 119 -5.31 -2.51 5.47
CA PRO A 119 -5.89 -1.84 4.30
C PRO A 119 -6.94 -0.80 4.75
N MET A 120 -6.82 0.44 4.27
CA MET A 120 -7.67 1.57 4.65
C MET A 120 -8.23 2.24 3.39
N PRO A 121 -9.55 2.17 3.14
CA PRO A 121 -10.18 2.95 2.08
C PRO A 121 -9.97 4.44 2.32
N ASP A 122 -9.68 5.21 1.28
CA ASP A 122 -9.52 6.67 1.37
C ASP A 122 -10.86 7.43 1.38
N GLY A 123 -11.97 6.69 1.31
CA GLY A 123 -13.33 7.23 1.20
C GLY A 123 -13.75 7.52 -0.24
N LEU A 124 -12.87 7.28 -1.22
CA LEU A 124 -13.09 7.50 -2.65
C LEU A 124 -12.61 6.25 -3.43
N SER A 125 -11.79 6.40 -4.47
CA SER A 125 -11.39 5.30 -5.36
C SER A 125 -10.10 4.59 -4.95
N GLY A 126 -9.39 5.09 -3.95
CA GLY A 126 -8.11 4.57 -3.50
C GLY A 126 -8.19 3.65 -2.29
N LEU A 127 -7.17 2.81 -2.15
CA LEU A 127 -6.94 1.99 -0.97
C LEU A 127 -5.51 2.21 -0.49
N HIS A 128 -5.38 2.75 0.71
CA HIS A 128 -4.11 2.92 1.40
C HIS A 128 -3.74 1.63 2.10
N LEU A 129 -2.56 1.11 1.80
CA LEU A 129 -1.97 -0.06 2.43
C LEU A 129 -0.92 0.44 3.42
N SER A 130 -1.19 0.27 4.70
CA SER A 130 -0.19 0.41 5.77
C SER A 130 0.81 -0.74 5.64
N LEU A 131 2.10 -0.43 5.52
CA LEU A 131 3.14 -1.40 5.20
C LEU A 131 4.19 -1.53 6.32
N THR A 132 4.56 -2.78 6.63
CA THR A 132 5.66 -3.14 7.53
C THR A 132 6.67 -3.98 6.77
N ARG A 133 7.95 -3.58 6.77
CA ARG A 133 9.02 -4.38 6.14
C ARG A 133 9.17 -5.73 6.85
N ILE A 134 9.39 -6.79 6.08
CA ILE A 134 9.62 -8.17 6.58
C ILE A 134 10.97 -8.72 6.13
#